data_AF-A8X6D0-F1
#
_entry.id   AF-A8X6D0-F1
#
_cell.length_a   1.000
_cell.length_b   1.000
_cell.length_c   1.000
_cell.angle_alpha   90.00
_cell.angle_beta   90.00
_cell.angle_gamma   90.00
#
_symmetry.space_group_name_H-M   'P 1'
#
loop_
_entity.id
_entity.type
_entity.pdbx_description
1 polymer ?
#
loop_
_entity_poly.entity_id
_entity_poly.type
_entity_poly.pdbx_seq_one_letter_code
_entity_poly.pdbx_strand_id
1 'polypeptide(L)'
;MSGPGIEGLAVGLNKGHAATQLPVKQRQNRHKGVASKKTKIVRELVREITGFAPYERRVLEMLRISKDKRALKFLKRRIGTHRRAKAKREELQNVIIAQRKAHK
;
A
#
# COMPACT_ATOMS: atom_id res chain seq x y z
N MET A 1 -2.28 -27.94 15.48
CA MET A 1 -2.95 -29.02 16.23
C MET A 1 -3.99 -28.39 17.14
N SER A 2 -5.17 -28.08 16.59
CA SER A 2 -6.33 -27.74 17.42
C SER A 2 -6.74 -29.01 18.17
N GLY A 3 -6.86 -28.91 19.50
CA GLY A 3 -7.21 -30.04 20.36
C GLY A 3 -8.58 -30.64 20.04
N PRO A 4 -8.97 -31.72 20.74
CA PRO A 4 -10.22 -32.46 20.51
C PRO A 4 -11.42 -31.63 21.01
N GLY A 5 -11.72 -30.54 20.31
CA GLY A 5 -12.92 -29.75 20.49
C GLY A 5 -14.03 -30.31 19.62
N ILE A 6 -15.23 -30.38 20.15
CA ILE A 6 -16.44 -30.81 19.44
C ILE A 6 -16.61 -29.93 18.19
N GLU A 7 -16.43 -30.51 17.01
CA GLU A 7 -16.65 -29.86 15.72
C GLU A 7 -18.14 -29.95 15.35
N GLY A 8 -18.64 -29.04 14.51
CA GLY A 8 -20.04 -29.10 14.06
C GLY A 8 -21.05 -28.36 14.96
N LEU A 9 -20.61 -27.59 15.95
CA LEU A 9 -21.49 -26.79 16.80
C LEU A 9 -22.13 -25.63 16.00
N ALA A 10 -23.38 -25.29 16.30
CA ALA A 10 -24.06 -24.15 15.67
C ALA A 10 -23.59 -22.77 16.21
N VAL A 11 -22.93 -22.76 17.36
CA VAL A 11 -22.48 -21.56 18.09
C VAL A 11 -21.01 -21.72 18.52
N GLY A 12 -20.33 -20.59 18.77
CA GLY A 12 -18.90 -20.57 19.11
C GLY A 12 -17.99 -20.17 17.94
N LEU A 13 -16.67 -20.19 18.18
CA LEU A 13 -15.66 -19.76 17.21
C LEU A 13 -15.48 -20.77 16.06
N ASN A 14 -15.51 -22.06 16.36
CA ASN A 14 -15.37 -23.17 15.40
C ASN A 14 -16.74 -23.72 14.99
N LYS A 15 -17.72 -22.83 14.82
CA LYS A 15 -19.08 -23.21 14.47
C LYS A 15 -19.24 -23.54 12.99
N GLY A 16 -20.29 -24.28 12.69
CA GLY A 16 -20.65 -24.69 11.33
C GLY A 16 -20.22 -26.12 11.01
N HIS A 17 -20.64 -26.60 9.86
CA HIS A 17 -20.35 -27.96 9.41
C HIS A 17 -18.86 -28.12 9.10
N ALA A 18 -18.24 -29.15 9.67
CA ALA A 18 -16.83 -29.47 9.45
C ALA A 18 -16.62 -30.07 8.05
N ALA A 19 -16.52 -29.21 7.04
CA ALA A 19 -16.23 -29.59 5.67
C ALA A 19 -14.76 -29.31 5.32
N THR A 20 -14.14 -30.23 4.57
CA THR A 20 -12.80 -30.03 4.01
C THR A 20 -12.86 -28.98 2.89
N GLN A 21 -12.16 -27.86 3.07
CA GLN A 21 -12.13 -26.80 2.05
C GLN A 21 -11.21 -27.20 0.89
N LEU A 22 -11.75 -27.16 -0.34
CA LEU A 22 -10.97 -27.38 -1.56
C LEU A 22 -10.20 -26.10 -1.95
N PRO A 23 -8.94 -26.20 -2.41
CA PRO A 23 -8.20 -25.06 -2.90
C PRO A 23 -8.77 -24.59 -4.25
N VAL A 24 -9.43 -23.43 -4.26
CA VAL A 24 -10.01 -22.85 -5.47
C VAL A 24 -9.01 -21.90 -6.13
N LYS A 25 -8.81 -22.04 -7.45
CA LYS A 25 -8.00 -21.09 -8.24
C LYS A 25 -8.57 -19.67 -8.14
N GLN A 26 -7.70 -18.69 -7.95
CA GLN A 26 -8.09 -17.28 -7.92
C GLN A 26 -8.74 -16.88 -9.25
N ARG A 27 -9.94 -16.28 -9.17
CA ARG A 27 -10.67 -15.78 -10.33
C ARG A 27 -9.94 -14.60 -10.99
N GLN A 28 -9.97 -14.53 -12.32
CA GLN A 28 -9.29 -13.49 -13.10
C GLN A 28 -9.69 -12.07 -12.68
N ASN A 29 -10.96 -11.84 -12.32
CA ASN A 29 -11.44 -10.54 -11.87
C ASN A 29 -10.71 -10.01 -10.61
N ARG A 30 -10.19 -10.90 -9.75
CA ARG A 30 -9.41 -10.53 -8.56
C ARG A 30 -7.99 -10.04 -8.89
N HIS A 31 -7.52 -10.19 -10.13
CA HIS A 31 -6.23 -9.67 -10.58
C HIS A 31 -6.27 -8.17 -10.98
N LYS A 32 -7.47 -7.57 -11.00
CA LYS A 32 -7.63 -6.14 -11.34
C LYS A 32 -6.89 -5.26 -10.31
N GLY A 33 -6.00 -4.40 -10.79
CA GLY A 33 -5.20 -3.49 -9.98
C GLY A 33 -3.73 -3.89 -9.80
N VAL A 34 -3.36 -5.12 -10.20
CA VAL A 34 -1.95 -5.56 -10.20
C VAL A 34 -1.21 -4.86 -11.34
N ALA A 35 -0.09 -4.21 -11.02
CA ALA A 35 0.73 -3.54 -12.02
C ALA A 35 1.60 -4.54 -12.80
N SER A 36 1.41 -4.63 -14.11
CA SER A 36 2.26 -5.42 -15.01
C SER A 36 3.63 -4.76 -15.20
N LYS A 37 4.63 -5.52 -15.70
CA LYS A 37 5.97 -4.99 -16.02
C LYS A 37 5.89 -3.79 -16.96
N LYS A 38 5.06 -3.89 -18.01
CA LYS A 38 4.84 -2.79 -18.99
C LYS A 38 4.28 -1.55 -18.30
N THR A 39 3.28 -1.72 -17.43
CA THR A 39 2.64 -0.59 -16.73
C THR A 39 3.61 0.11 -15.76
N LYS A 40 4.53 -0.61 -15.13
CA LYS A 40 5.54 -0.01 -14.25
C LYS A 40 6.51 0.89 -15.01
N ILE A 41 7.07 0.39 -16.11
CA ILE A 41 7.99 1.16 -16.98
C ILE A 41 7.35 2.46 -17.46
N VAL A 42 6.11 2.38 -17.94
CA VAL A 42 5.37 3.58 -18.41
C VAL A 42 5.15 4.58 -17.27
N ARG A 43 4.83 4.12 -16.05
CA ARG A 43 4.63 5.01 -14.90
C ARG A 43 5.93 5.69 -14.45
N GLU A 44 7.06 4.99 -14.51
CA GLU A 44 8.38 5.53 -14.20
C GLU A 44 8.77 6.62 -15.22
N LEU A 45 8.63 6.33 -16.51
CA LEU A 45 8.90 7.31 -17.58
C LEU A 45 8.04 8.58 -17.46
N VAL A 46 6.73 8.43 -17.22
CA VAL A 46 5.84 9.59 -17.04
C VAL A 46 6.23 10.41 -15.81
N ARG A 47 6.63 9.75 -14.71
CA ARG A 47 7.07 10.45 -13.50
C ARG A 47 8.35 11.25 -13.71
N GLU A 48 9.28 10.74 -14.53
CA GLU A 48 10.51 11.45 -14.91
C GLU A 48 10.20 12.72 -15.71
N ILE A 49 9.32 12.62 -16.72
CA ILE A 49 8.97 13.75 -17.60
C ILE A 49 8.12 14.80 -16.87
N THR A 50 7.10 14.38 -16.13
CA THR A 50 6.12 15.30 -15.50
C THR A 50 6.54 15.80 -14.12
N GLY A 51 7.45 15.08 -13.44
CA GLY A 51 7.94 15.44 -12.13
C GLY A 51 6.90 15.31 -11.00
N PHE A 52 7.00 16.23 -10.03
CA PHE A 52 6.19 16.23 -8.80
C PHE A 52 5.20 17.39 -8.76
N ALA A 53 3.98 17.07 -8.33
CA ALA A 53 2.96 18.09 -8.11
C ALA A 53 3.35 19.05 -6.96
N PRO A 54 2.81 20.28 -6.91
CA PRO A 54 3.18 21.26 -5.88
C PRO A 54 3.00 20.77 -4.44
N TYR A 55 1.96 19.97 -4.17
CA TYR A 55 1.74 19.40 -2.84
C TYR A 55 2.74 18.28 -2.50
N GLU A 56 3.24 17.56 -3.51
CA GLU A 56 4.25 16.51 -3.35
C GLU A 56 5.61 17.13 -3.05
N ARG A 57 5.96 18.22 -3.77
CA ARG A 57 7.18 19.00 -3.51
C ARG A 57 7.26 19.53 -2.08
N ARG A 58 6.18 20.14 -1.60
CA ARG A 58 6.09 20.61 -0.21
C ARG A 58 6.24 19.49 0.82
N VAL A 59 5.78 18.28 0.51
CA VAL A 59 5.93 17.13 1.40
C VAL A 59 7.37 16.61 1.38
N LEU A 60 8.02 16.57 0.21
CA LEU A 60 9.43 16.22 0.09
C LEU A 60 10.31 17.16 0.94
N GLU A 61 10.04 18.46 0.95
CA GLU A 61 10.71 19.43 1.83
C GLU A 61 10.51 19.09 3.31
N MET A 62 9.28 18.78 3.73
CA MET A 62 9.00 18.39 5.12
C MET A 62 9.71 17.09 5.52
N LEU A 63 9.76 16.11 4.63
CA LEU A 63 10.41 14.82 4.85
C LEU A 63 11.95 14.96 4.90
N ARG A 64 12.53 15.92 4.19
CA ARG A 64 13.97 16.24 4.29
C ARG A 64 14.37 16.78 5.66
N ILE A 65 13.48 17.51 6.32
CA ILE A 65 13.66 18.06 7.68
C ILE A 65 13.14 17.06 8.75
N SER A 66 12.83 15.82 8.38
CA SER A 66 12.33 14.76 9.27
C SER A 66 11.04 15.14 10.03
N LYS A 67 10.18 16.00 9.45
CA LYS A 67 8.89 16.43 10.04
C LYS A 67 7.73 15.51 9.63
N ASP A 68 7.86 14.21 9.86
CA ASP A 68 6.95 13.19 9.31
C ASP A 68 5.49 13.30 9.78
N LYS A 69 5.26 13.61 11.06
CA LYS A 69 3.90 13.80 11.60
C LYS A 69 3.19 14.98 10.96
N ARG A 70 3.93 16.06 10.68
CA ARG A 70 3.42 17.25 9.99
C ARG A 70 3.16 16.95 8.51
N ALA A 71 4.06 16.24 7.85
CA ALA A 71 3.89 15.77 6.48
C ALA A 71 2.62 14.91 6.33
N LEU A 72 2.38 13.96 7.24
CA LEU A 72 1.16 13.15 7.26
C LEU A 72 -0.11 13.96 7.47
N LYS A 73 -0.10 14.94 8.40
CA LYS A 73 -1.26 15.81 8.64
C LYS A 73 -1.58 16.65 7.40
N PHE A 74 -0.55 17.13 6.70
CA PHE A 74 -0.71 17.87 5.45
C PHE A 74 -1.23 16.97 4.31
N LEU A 75 -0.64 15.79 4.11
CA LEU A 75 -1.09 14.82 3.11
C LEU A 75 -2.54 14.37 3.34
N LYS A 76 -2.92 14.11 4.60
CA LYS A 76 -4.31 13.76 4.95
C LYS A 76 -5.26 14.89 4.57
N ARG A 77 -4.90 16.15 4.80
CA ARG A 77 -5.71 17.31 4.40
C ARG A 77 -5.84 17.47 2.88
N ARG A 78 -4.89 16.95 2.09
CA ARG A 78 -4.91 17.04 0.61
C ARG A 78 -5.58 15.83 -0.05
N ILE A 79 -5.32 14.61 0.44
CA ILE A 79 -5.73 13.34 -0.17
C ILE A 79 -6.99 12.76 0.53
N GLY A 80 -7.31 13.23 1.73
CA GLY A 80 -8.50 12.89 2.50
C GLY A 80 -8.25 11.81 3.57
N THR A 81 -7.96 10.57 3.15
CA THR A 81 -7.89 9.44 4.08
C THR A 81 -6.48 9.15 4.60
N HIS A 82 -6.40 8.61 5.81
CA HIS A 82 -5.11 8.29 6.45
C HIS A 82 -4.34 7.16 5.73
N ARG A 83 -5.05 6.13 5.22
CA ARG A 83 -4.42 5.03 4.46
C ARG A 83 -3.73 5.54 3.20
N ARG A 84 -4.40 6.42 2.44
CA ARG A 84 -3.81 7.03 1.22
C ARG A 84 -2.66 7.97 1.56
N ALA A 85 -2.78 8.76 2.63
CA ALA A 85 -1.70 9.63 3.09
C ALA A 85 -0.43 8.85 3.50
N LYS A 86 -0.59 7.72 4.21
CA LYS A 86 0.54 6.83 4.56
C LYS A 86 1.22 6.26 3.31
N ALA A 87 0.43 5.70 2.39
CA ALA A 87 0.96 5.18 1.13
C ALA A 87 1.72 6.25 0.33
N LYS A 88 1.18 7.48 0.29
CA LYS A 88 1.83 8.57 -0.43
C LYS A 88 3.10 9.07 0.24
N ARG A 89 3.15 9.09 1.57
CA ARG A 89 4.36 9.39 2.32
C ARG A 89 5.47 8.38 2.01
N GLU A 90 5.14 7.09 2.00
CA GLU A 90 6.10 6.01 1.71
C GLU A 90 6.65 6.12 0.28
N GLU A 91 5.79 6.42 -0.70
CA GLU A 91 6.22 6.71 -2.09
C GLU A 91 7.26 7.85 -2.12
N LEU A 92 6.97 8.98 -1.47
CA LEU A 92 7.87 10.14 -1.46
C LEU A 92 9.14 9.90 -0.65
N GLN A 93 9.08 9.09 0.41
CA GLN A 93 10.25 8.71 1.19
C GLN A 93 11.20 7.81 0.38
N ASN A 94 10.66 6.87 -0.40
CA ASN A 94 11.44 6.03 -1.31
C ASN A 94 12.14 6.86 -2.39
N VAL A 95 11.49 7.91 -2.90
CA VAL A 95 12.12 8.87 -3.83
C VAL A 95 13.34 9.53 -3.19
N ILE A 96 13.24 10.02 -1.95
CA ILE A 96 14.38 10.64 -1.24
C ILE A 96 15.53 9.65 -1.07
N ILE A 97 15.22 8.40 -0.73
CA ILE A 97 16.23 7.34 -0.58
C ILE A 97 16.93 7.06 -1.92
N ALA A 98 16.16 6.94 -3.01
CA ALA A 98 16.70 6.74 -4.35
C ALA A 98 17.60 7.91 -4.79
N GLN A 99 17.17 9.15 -4.53
CA GLN A 99 17.97 10.35 -4.80
C GLN A 99 19.28 10.34 -4.01
N ARG A 100 19.24 10.04 -2.70
CA ARG A 100 20.44 9.94 -1.86
C ARG A 100 21.40 8.87 -2.35
N LYS A 101 20.88 7.73 -2.84
CA LYS A 101 21.69 6.65 -3.40
C LYS A 101 22.34 7.04 -4.74
N ALA A 102 21.64 7.81 -5.59
CA ALA A 102 22.18 8.27 -6.87
C ALA A 102 23.24 9.37 -6.72
N HIS A 103 23.18 10.16 -5.65
CA HIS A 103 24.17 11.18 -5.32
C HIS A 103 25.44 10.63 -4.65
N LYS A 104 25.46 9.33 -4.33
CA LYS A 104 26.63 8.63 -3.80
C LYS A 104 27.30 7.87 -4.92
#